data_AF-A0A0V1LXL6-F1
#
_entry.id   AF-A0A0V1LXL6-F1
#
_cell.length_a   1.000
_cell.length_b   1.000
_cell.length_c   1.000
_cell.angle_alpha   90.00
_cell.angle_beta   90.00
_cell.angle_gamma   90.00
#
_symmetry.space_group_name_H-M   'P 1'
#
loop_
_entity.id
_entity.type
_entity.pdbx_description
1 polymer ?
#
loop_
_entity_poly.entity_id
_entity_poly.type
_entity_poly.pdbx_seq_one_letter_code
_entity_poly.pdbx_strand_id
1 'polypeptide(L)'
;LDRIRSTAAALAVVVAKGCPFCSGGHKAEECEKFQQADLSRRRDMARTKEVCFRCLETGHMAKGCREGRPCGVDGCSQLHHKLLHPSPMTESARSSGS
;
A
#
# COMPACT_ATOMS: atom_id res chain seq x y z
N LEU A 1 38.29 -7.90 35.74
CA LEU A 1 36.93 -7.31 35.62
C LEU A 1 37.16 -5.83 35.36
N ASP A 2 36.81 -5.19 34.26
CA ASP A 2 35.95 -5.42 33.09
C ASP A 2 36.35 -4.21 32.20
N ARG A 3 36.54 -4.32 30.88
CA ARG A 3 35.51 -3.87 29.93
C ARG A 3 36.02 -4.11 28.52
N ILE A 4 35.49 -5.15 27.91
CA ILE A 4 35.62 -5.48 26.50
C ILE A 4 35.00 -4.32 25.70
N ARG A 5 35.79 -3.67 24.84
CA ARG A 5 35.29 -2.68 23.87
C ARG A 5 34.59 -3.42 22.73
N SER A 6 33.32 -3.75 22.93
CA SER A 6 32.44 -4.29 21.89
C SER A 6 31.90 -3.16 21.02
N THR A 7 32.58 -2.83 19.92
CA THR A 7 32.01 -1.97 18.87
C THR A 7 31.27 -2.85 17.87
N ALA A 8 30.01 -3.16 18.15
CA ALA A 8 29.12 -3.78 17.18
C ALA A 8 28.69 -2.71 16.16
N ALA A 9 29.22 -2.78 14.94
CA ALA A 9 28.68 -2.02 13.83
C ALA A 9 27.26 -2.52 13.57
N ALA A 10 26.25 -1.68 13.82
CA ALA A 10 24.87 -2.00 13.52
C ALA A 10 24.72 -2.11 12.00
N LEU A 11 24.70 -3.35 11.51
CA LEU A 11 24.22 -3.64 10.16
C LEU A 11 22.74 -3.26 10.14
N ALA A 12 22.43 -2.04 9.70
CA ALA A 12 21.08 -1.68 9.34
C ALA A 12 20.70 -2.56 8.15
N VAL A 13 20.10 -3.71 8.42
CA VAL A 13 19.42 -4.50 7.40
C VAL A 13 18.32 -3.58 6.90
N VAL A 14 18.57 -2.96 5.75
CA VAL A 14 17.51 -2.32 4.95
C VAL A 14 16.64 -3.48 4.54
N VAL A 15 15.64 -3.80 5.37
CA VAL A 15 14.62 -4.76 5.00
C VAL A 15 13.95 -4.10 3.80
N ALA A 16 14.21 -4.63 2.60
CA ALA A 16 13.48 -4.22 1.43
C ALA A 16 12.02 -4.46 1.78
N LYS A 17 11.23 -3.38 1.90
CA LYS A 17 9.81 -3.47 2.21
C LYS A 17 9.14 -4.15 1.03
N GLY A 18 9.01 -5.47 1.11
CA GLY A 18 8.27 -6.26 0.15
C GLY A 18 6.81 -5.81 0.10
N CYS A 19 6.10 -6.23 -0.94
CA CYS A 19 4.71 -5.92 -1.16
C CYS A 19 3.87 -6.29 0.07
N PRO A 20 3.13 -5.34 0.67
CA PRO A 20 2.35 -5.58 1.89
C PRO A 20 1.17 -6.55 1.66
N PHE A 21 0.79 -6.79 0.41
CA PHE A 21 -0.39 -7.57 0.04
C PHE A 21 -0.10 -9.04 -0.29
N CYS A 22 1.10 -9.34 -0.79
CA CYS A 22 1.50 -10.69 -1.21
C CYS A 22 2.91 -11.11 -0.77
N SER A 23 3.64 -10.23 -0.07
CA SER A 23 5.03 -10.43 0.37
C SER A 23 6.05 -10.60 -0.78
N GLY A 24 5.70 -10.23 -2.02
CA GLY A 24 6.60 -10.25 -3.17
C GLY A 24 7.59 -9.07 -3.21
N GLY A 25 8.66 -9.18 -4.00
CA GLY A 25 9.68 -8.14 -4.19
C GLY A 25 9.29 -6.99 -5.13
N HIS A 26 8.05 -6.50 -5.05
CA HIS A 26 7.53 -5.42 -5.91
C HIS A 26 6.76 -4.39 -5.08
N LYS A 27 6.46 -3.22 -5.67
CA LYS A 27 5.64 -2.20 -5.00
C LYS A 27 4.18 -2.61 -4.94
N ALA A 28 3.47 -2.11 -3.93
CA ALA A 28 2.03 -2.31 -3.79
C ALA A 28 1.21 -1.99 -5.05
N GLU A 29 1.62 -0.98 -5.82
CA GLU A 29 0.95 -0.59 -7.07
C GLU A 29 1.07 -1.63 -8.20
N GLU A 30 2.16 -2.40 -8.21
CA GLU A 30 2.46 -3.45 -9.18
C GLU A 30 1.87 -4.80 -8.75
N CYS A 31 1.32 -4.89 -7.55
CA CYS A 31 0.83 -6.13 -6.99
C CYS A 31 -0.41 -6.64 -7.72
N GLU A 32 -0.26 -7.72 -8.48
CA GLU A 32 -1.37 -8.32 -9.24
C GLU A 32 -2.56 -8.69 -8.35
N LYS A 33 -2.30 -9.26 -7.16
CA LYS A 33 -3.35 -9.61 -6.19
C LYS A 33 -4.14 -8.39 -5.71
N PHE A 34 -3.50 -7.23 -5.62
CA PHE A 34 -4.16 -5.99 -5.24
C PHE A 34 -4.91 -5.37 -6.41
N GLN A 35 -4.34 -5.41 -7.62
CA GLN A 35 -4.95 -4.88 -8.83
C GLN A 35 -6.20 -5.68 -9.25
N GLN A 36 -6.17 -7.00 -9.10
CA GLN A 36 -7.30 -7.90 -9.41
C GLN A 36 -8.43 -7.85 -8.39
N ALA A 37 -8.20 -7.32 -7.19
CA ALA A 37 -9.23 -7.21 -6.17
C ALA A 37 -10.24 -6.11 -6.52
N ASP A 38 -11.52 -6.30 -6.19
CA ASP A 38 -12.52 -5.24 -6.31
C ASP A 38 -12.21 -4.08 -5.35
N LEU A 39 -12.80 -2.91 -5.61
CA LEU A 39 -12.53 -1.70 -4.84
C LEU A 39 -12.76 -1.87 -3.34
N SER A 40 -13.85 -2.54 -2.93
CA SER A 40 -14.11 -2.84 -1.52
C SER A 40 -12.96 -3.66 -0.92
N ARG A 41 -12.54 -4.72 -1.63
CA ARG A 41 -11.49 -5.61 -1.14
C ARG A 41 -10.14 -4.91 -1.10
N ARG A 42 -9.82 -4.03 -2.06
CA ARG A 42 -8.63 -3.18 -2.01
C ARG A 42 -8.61 -2.28 -0.78
N ARG A 43 -9.75 -1.66 -0.44
CA ARG A 43 -9.88 -0.83 0.77
C ARG A 43 -9.70 -1.67 2.03
N ASP A 44 -10.31 -2.84 2.12
CA ASP A 44 -10.12 -3.77 3.25
C ASP A 44 -8.67 -4.22 3.38
N MET A 45 -8.03 -4.62 2.27
CA MET A 45 -6.62 -4.98 2.26
C MET A 45 -5.75 -3.82 2.76
N ALA A 46 -6.04 -2.59 2.33
CA ALA A 46 -5.30 -1.42 2.76
C ALA A 46 -5.46 -1.15 4.27
N ARG A 47 -6.67 -1.32 4.82
CA ARG A 47 -6.95 -1.21 6.27
C ARG A 47 -6.23 -2.29 7.06
N THR A 48 -6.39 -3.55 6.66
CA THR A 48 -5.85 -4.72 7.36
C THR A 48 -4.31 -4.75 7.34
N LYS A 49 -3.70 -4.23 6.27
CA LYS A 49 -2.23 -4.13 6.17
C LYS A 49 -1.68 -2.80 6.68
N GLU A 50 -2.54 -1.93 7.20
CA GLU A 50 -2.18 -0.62 7.76
C GLU A 50 -1.29 0.20 6.81
N VAL A 51 -1.59 0.14 5.52
CA VAL A 51 -0.89 0.93 4.50
C VAL A 51 -1.56 2.27 4.31
N CYS A 52 -0.77 3.25 3.91
CA CYS A 52 -1.26 4.57 3.56
C CYS A 52 -2.21 4.48 2.35
N PHE A 53 -3.43 5.00 2.46
CA PHE A 53 -4.38 5.05 1.35
C PHE A 53 -3.92 5.95 0.19
N ARG A 54 -2.92 6.82 0.40
CA ARG A 54 -2.39 7.73 -0.63
C ARG A 54 -1.24 7.14 -1.45
N CYS A 55 -0.31 6.41 -0.82
CA CYS A 55 0.88 5.86 -1.49
C CYS A 55 1.00 4.32 -1.41
N LEU A 56 0.09 3.65 -0.68
CA LEU A 56 0.07 2.20 -0.47
C LEU A 56 1.31 1.63 0.25
N GLU A 57 2.07 2.47 0.95
CA GLU A 57 3.23 2.06 1.76
C GLU A 57 2.89 1.94 3.24
N THR A 58 3.65 1.10 3.96
CA THR A 58 3.55 0.93 5.42
C THR A 58 4.39 1.95 6.18
N GLY A 59 4.02 2.19 7.45
CA GLY A 59 4.77 3.04 8.38
C GLY A 59 4.20 4.45 8.57
N HIS A 60 3.16 4.81 7.81
CA HIS A 60 2.40 6.03 8.03
C HIS A 60 0.98 5.90 7.48
N MET A 61 0.06 6.75 7.95
CA MET A 61 -1.31 6.83 7.45
C MET A 61 -1.51 8.01 6.51
N ALA A 62 -2.66 8.04 5.82
CA ALA A 62 -3.06 9.12 4.93
C ALA A 62 -3.06 10.51 5.57
N LYS A 63 -3.10 10.68 6.90
CA LYS A 63 -2.96 11.99 7.54
C LYS A 63 -1.50 12.49 7.59
N GLY A 64 -0.53 11.58 7.65
CA GLY A 64 0.91 11.88 7.78
C GLY A 64 1.73 11.68 6.50
N CYS A 65 1.09 11.32 5.38
CA CYS A 65 1.79 11.07 4.13
C CYS A 65 2.30 12.37 3.51
N ARG A 66 3.62 12.51 3.39
CA ARG A 66 4.29 13.67 2.77
C ARG A 66 4.30 13.57 1.24
N GLU A 67 4.41 12.35 0.73
CA GLU A 67 4.49 12.01 -0.69
C GLU A 67 3.12 11.90 -1.38
N GLY A 68 2.03 12.00 -0.61
CA GLY A 68 0.70 11.63 -1.07
C GLY A 68 0.08 12.69 -1.97
N ARG A 69 0.23 12.53 -3.29
CA ARG A 69 -0.55 13.28 -4.29
C ARG A 69 -2.06 13.04 -4.12
N PRO A 70 -2.91 14.00 -4.54
CA PRO A 70 -4.32 13.72 -4.76
C PRO A 70 -4.48 12.60 -5.80
N CYS A 71 -5.69 12.02 -5.87
CA CYS A 71 -5.98 10.87 -6.73
C CYS A 71 -5.45 10.98 -8.17
N GLY A 72 -5.42 12.19 -8.75
CA GLY A 72 -4.93 12.44 -10.10
C GLY A 72 -5.89 11.99 -11.22
N VAL A 73 -7.10 11.55 -10.86
CA VAL A 73 -8.21 11.33 -11.79
C VAL A 73 -8.97 12.65 -11.95
N ASP A 74 -9.33 13.00 -13.19
CA ASP A 74 -10.07 14.22 -13.49
C ASP A 74 -11.40 14.27 -12.69
N GLY A 75 -11.70 15.42 -12.10
CA GLY A 75 -12.84 15.59 -11.20
C GLY A 75 -12.71 14.93 -9.82
N CYS A 76 -11.58 14.28 -9.49
CA CYS A 76 -11.37 13.66 -8.18
C CYS A 76 -10.42 14.45 -7.28
N SER A 77 -10.98 15.18 -6.31
CA SER A 77 -10.20 15.93 -5.31
C SER A 77 -9.89 15.11 -4.03
N GLN A 78 -10.18 13.80 -4.04
CA GLN A 78 -10.01 12.95 -2.86
C GLN A 78 -8.55 12.51 -2.66
N LEU A 79 -8.22 12.26 -1.40
CA LEU A 79 -6.88 11.90 -0.93
C LEU A 79 -6.69 10.38 -0.87
N HIS A 80 -6.69 9.75 -2.05
CA HIS A 80 -6.45 8.31 -2.20
C HIS A 80 -5.57 8.02 -3.41
N HIS A 81 -4.91 6.87 -3.42
CA HIS A 81 -4.13 6.38 -4.55
C HIS A 81 -5.04 6.04 -5.72
N LYS A 82 -4.60 6.20 -6.98
CA LYS A 82 -5.45 5.91 -8.17
C LYS A 82 -6.07 4.51 -8.16
N LEU A 83 -5.36 3.52 -7.61
CA LEU A 83 -5.85 2.14 -7.47
C LEU A 83 -6.95 1.99 -6.41
N LEU A 84 -7.28 3.02 -5.66
CA LEU A 84 -8.43 3.07 -4.75
C LEU A 84 -9.52 4.02 -5.24
N HIS A 85 -9.34 4.59 -6.44
CA HIS A 85 -10.37 5.37 -7.10
C HIS A 85 -11.47 4.44 -7.61
N PRO A 86 -12.76 4.78 -7.40
CA PRO A 86 -13.89 4.07 -8.00
C PRO A 86 -13.90 4.31 -9.51
N SER A 87 -13.23 3.44 -10.26
CA SER A 87 -13.34 3.41 -11.72
C SER A 87 -14.53 2.53 -12.13
N PRO A 88 -15.36 2.96 -13.09
CA PRO A 88 -16.53 2.21 -13.53
C PRO A 88 -16.18 0.81 -14.08
N MET A 89 -14.92 0.54 -14.44
CA MET A 89 -14.51 -0.78 -14.96
C MET A 89 -14.34 -1.87 -13.89
N THR A 90 -14.16 -1.52 -12.61
CA THR A 90 -13.91 -2.52 -11.55
C THR A 90 -15.12 -2.79 -10.65
N GLU A 91 -16.29 -2.27 -11.03
CA GLU A 91 -17.58 -2.54 -10.40
C GLU A 91 -18.41 -3.55 -11.23
N SER A 92 -17.77 -4.50 -11.94
CA SER A 92 -18.48 -5.40 -12.87
C SER A 92 -18.19 -6.89 -12.71
N ALA A 93 -17.42 -7.33 -11.71
CA ALA A 93 -17.31 -8.76 -11.40
C ALA A 93 -18.46 -9.29 -10.52
N ARG A 94 -19.53 -8.50 -10.31
CA ARG A 94 -20.73 -8.91 -9.56
C ARG A 94 -22.01 -8.40 -10.22
N SER A 95 -22.30 -8.86 -11.44
CA SER A 95 -23.66 -8.91 -11.98
C SER A 95 -23.69 -9.80 -13.22
N SER A 96 -23.90 -11.10 -13.01
CA SER A 96 -24.60 -12.05 -13.91
C SER A 96 -24.51 -13.44 -13.29
N GLY A 97 -25.62 -13.89 -12.74
CA GLY A 97 -25.77 -15.22 -12.14
C GLY A 97 -27.22 -15.37 -11.71
N SER A 98 -28.09 -15.48 -12.72
CA SER A 98 -29.51 -15.82 -12.59
C SER A 98 -29.71 -17.18 -11.95
#